data_AF-A0A9E4G6C9-F1
#
_entry.id   AF-A0A9E4G6C9-F1
#
_cell.length_a   1.000
_cell.length_b   1.000
_cell.length_c   1.000
_cell.angle_alpha   90.00
_cell.angle_beta   90.00
_cell.angle_gamma   90.00
#
_symmetry.space_group_name_H-M   'P 1'
#
loop_
_entity.id
_entity.type
_entity.pdbx_description
1 polymer ?
#
loop_
_entity_poly.entity_id
_entity_poly.type
_entity_poly.pdbx_seq_one_letter_code
_entity_poly.pdbx_strand_id
1 'polypeptide(L)'
;GAIAGPSGGYLIGYLPAAWLIGRLAERGWDRTVGRTALAMLAGNVALYVPGLLWLGWHLSGLPVEELGDHSFVMVVLWAGLLPFIPGDAIKLALAAVVMPLGWKLARRKVDPAI
;
A
#
# COMPACT_ATOMS: atom_id res chain seq x y z
N GLY A 1 -10.11 -9.50 -19.41
CA GLY A 1 -9.90 -10.27 -18.15
C GLY A 1 -9.40 -9.34 -17.07
N ALA A 2 -9.78 -9.55 -15.81
CA ALA A 2 -9.56 -8.60 -14.69
C ALA A 2 -8.10 -8.15 -14.47
N ILE A 3 -7.12 -8.97 -14.87
CA ILE A 3 -5.68 -8.65 -14.75
C ILE A 3 -5.21 -7.70 -15.89
N ALA A 4 -5.89 -7.69 -17.03
CA ALA A 4 -5.58 -6.81 -18.17
C ALA A 4 -6.29 -5.43 -18.09
N GLY A 5 -7.02 -5.17 -17.01
CA GLY A 5 -7.71 -3.90 -16.78
C GLY A 5 -6.80 -2.80 -16.21
N PRO A 6 -7.33 -1.60 -15.98
CA PRO A 6 -6.58 -0.45 -15.45
C PRO A 6 -5.96 -0.70 -14.06
N SER A 7 -6.49 -1.66 -13.29
CA SER A 7 -5.98 -2.04 -11.97
C SER A 7 -4.90 -3.13 -11.99
N GLY A 8 -4.52 -3.65 -13.16
CA GLY A 8 -3.58 -4.78 -13.30
C GLY A 8 -2.23 -4.54 -12.61
N GLY A 9 -1.68 -3.33 -12.75
CA GLY A 9 -0.41 -2.97 -12.11
C GLY A 9 -0.43 -3.00 -10.58
N TYR A 10 -1.59 -2.73 -9.96
CA TYR A 10 -1.73 -2.81 -8.50
C TYR A 10 -1.69 -4.27 -8.03
N LEU A 11 -2.25 -5.19 -8.81
CA LEU A 11 -2.17 -6.62 -8.52
C LEU A 11 -0.72 -7.11 -8.55
N ILE A 12 0.05 -6.67 -9.55
CA ILE A 12 1.48 -6.95 -9.64
C ILE A 12 2.23 -6.31 -8.45
N GLY A 13 1.86 -5.10 -8.06
CA GLY A 13 2.46 -4.37 -6.93
C GLY A 13 2.25 -5.01 -5.55
N TYR A 14 1.21 -5.84 -5.37
CA TYR A 14 1.02 -6.54 -4.10
C TYR A 14 2.16 -7.51 -3.77
N LEU A 15 2.76 -8.14 -4.76
CA LEU A 15 3.84 -9.11 -4.55
C LEU A 15 5.09 -8.46 -3.91
N PRO A 16 5.71 -7.40 -4.49
CA PRO A 16 6.83 -6.73 -3.85
C PRO A 16 6.43 -6.03 -2.54
N ALA A 17 5.21 -5.49 -2.43
CA ALA A 17 4.74 -4.89 -1.19
C ALA A 17 4.67 -5.92 -0.04
N ALA A 18 4.10 -7.09 -0.28
CA ALA A 18 4.00 -8.16 0.71
C ALA A 18 5.39 -8.66 1.14
N TRP A 19 6.29 -8.89 0.19
CA TRP A 19 7.67 -9.27 0.48
C TRP A 19 8.39 -8.21 1.32
N LEU A 20 8.26 -6.93 0.96
CA LEU A 20 8.90 -5.82 1.67
C LEU A 20 8.38 -5.69 3.11
N ILE A 21 7.05 -5.65 3.29
CA ILE A 21 6.44 -5.56 4.62
C ILE A 21 6.83 -6.77 5.47
N GLY A 22 6.76 -7.99 4.90
CA GLY A 22 7.16 -9.21 5.60
C GLY A 22 8.61 -9.16 6.07
N ARG A 23 9.52 -8.71 5.20
CA ARG A 23 10.94 -8.58 5.55
C ARG A 23 11.19 -7.53 6.63
N LEU A 24 10.43 -6.44 6.65
CA LEU A 24 10.49 -5.42 7.71
C LEU A 24 9.90 -5.94 9.03
N ALA A 25 8.82 -6.72 8.98
CA ALA A 25 8.21 -7.37 10.14
C ALA A 25 9.18 -8.38 10.79
N GLU A 26 9.91 -9.18 10.02
CA GLU A 26 10.97 -10.07 10.55
C GLU A 26 12.06 -9.28 11.30
N ARG A 27 12.35 -8.05 10.85
CA ARG A 27 13.28 -7.13 11.53
C ARG A 27 12.65 -6.41 12.73
N GLY A 28 11.41 -6.74 13.08
CA GLY A 28 10.67 -6.21 14.22
C GLY A 28 10.12 -4.80 14.03
N TRP A 29 9.88 -4.38 12.79
CA TRP A 29 9.26 -3.08 12.52
C TRP A 29 7.79 -3.03 12.93
N ASP A 30 7.15 -4.18 13.12
CA ASP A 30 5.78 -4.34 13.59
C ASP A 30 5.64 -4.25 15.13
N ARG A 31 6.74 -4.01 15.85
CA ARG A 31 6.78 -3.97 17.33
C ARG A 31 6.51 -2.59 17.93
N THR A 32 6.60 -1.52 17.14
CA THR A 32 6.33 -0.15 17.58
C THR A 32 5.47 0.59 16.56
N VAL A 33 4.65 1.53 17.03
CA VAL A 33 3.71 2.30 16.20
C VAL A 33 4.43 2.97 15.03
N GLY A 34 5.52 3.70 15.31
CA GLY A 34 6.26 4.45 14.29
C GLY A 34 6.92 3.55 13.24
N ARG A 35 7.53 2.43 13.64
CA ARG A 35 8.14 1.50 12.68
C ARG A 35 7.08 0.76 11.86
N THR A 36 5.92 0.47 12.45
CA THR A 36 4.81 -0.18 11.75
C THR A 36 4.25 0.75 10.69
N ALA A 37 4.03 2.02 11.04
CA ALA A 37 3.61 3.05 10.11
C ALA A 37 4.59 3.20 8.94
N LEU A 38 5.90 3.28 9.22
CA LEU A 38 6.93 3.36 8.17
C LEU A 38 6.96 2.12 7.27
N ALA A 39 6.83 0.92 7.83
CA ALA A 39 6.77 -0.31 7.05
C ALA A 39 5.56 -0.34 6.11
N MET A 40 4.41 0.13 6.60
CA MET A 40 3.19 0.23 5.78
C MET A 40 3.27 1.29 4.70
N LEU A 41 3.84 2.46 4.99
CA LEU A 41 4.10 3.49 3.98
C LEU A 41 5.01 2.96 2.87
N ALA A 42 6.08 2.25 3.23
CA ALA A 42 6.97 1.64 2.27
C ALA A 42 6.24 0.59 1.40
N GLY A 43 5.37 -0.21 2.00
CA GLY A 43 4.50 -1.15 1.28
C GLY A 43 3.53 -0.47 0.32
N ASN A 44 2.90 0.63 0.73
CA ASN A 44 2.03 1.42 -0.15
C ASN A 44 2.82 2.00 -1.33
N VAL A 45 4.02 2.52 -1.10
CA VAL A 45 4.89 2.98 -2.21
C VAL A 45 5.21 1.83 -3.17
N ALA A 46 5.59 0.67 -2.65
CA ALA A 46 5.87 -0.51 -3.48
C ALA A 46 4.64 -0.98 -4.27
N LEU A 47 3.43 -0.75 -3.75
CA LEU A 47 2.16 -1.05 -4.42
C LEU A 47 1.83 0.00 -5.51
N TYR A 48 1.90 1.29 -5.17
CA TYR A 48 1.45 2.39 -6.04
C TYR A 48 2.38 2.61 -7.23
N VAL A 49 3.69 2.39 -7.10
CA VAL A 49 4.64 2.62 -8.20
C VAL A 49 4.25 1.80 -9.45
N PRO A 50 4.19 0.45 -9.40
CA PRO A 50 3.76 -0.33 -10.56
C PRO A 50 2.28 -0.11 -10.93
N GLY A 51 1.42 0.18 -9.94
CA GLY A 51 0.00 0.48 -10.18
C GLY A 51 -0.22 1.72 -11.04
N LEU A 52 0.40 2.85 -10.66
CA LEU A 52 0.28 4.13 -11.37
C LEU A 52 1.00 4.10 -12.73
N LEU A 53 2.13 3.39 -12.84
CA LEU A 53 2.81 3.22 -14.13
C LEU A 53 1.94 2.43 -15.12
N TRP A 54 1.30 1.34 -14.66
CA TRP A 54 0.36 0.57 -15.48
C TRP A 54 -0.86 1.39 -15.87
N LEU A 55 -1.46 2.11 -14.92
CA LEU A 55 -2.62 2.96 -15.17
C LEU A 55 -2.28 4.06 -16.18
N GLY A 56 -1.13 4.72 -16.02
CA GLY A 56 -0.64 5.70 -16.98
C GLY A 56 -0.46 5.09 -18.37
N TRP A 57 0.18 3.92 -18.47
CA TRP A 57 0.30 3.24 -19.76
C TRP A 57 -1.07 2.91 -20.39
N HIS A 58 -2.02 2.41 -19.60
CA HIS A 58 -3.38 2.10 -20.06
C HIS A 58 -4.14 3.34 -20.55
N LEU A 59 -4.01 4.47 -19.83
CA LEU A 59 -4.67 5.74 -20.18
C LEU A 59 -3.96 6.49 -21.31
N SER A 60 -2.68 6.21 -21.58
CA SER A 60 -1.93 6.86 -22.67
C SER A 60 -2.48 6.54 -24.08
N GLY A 61 -3.29 5.49 -24.20
CA GLY A 61 -4.00 5.15 -25.43
C GLY A 61 -5.31 5.93 -25.66
N LEU A 62 -5.75 6.76 -24.71
CA LEU A 62 -6.97 7.55 -24.85
C LEU A 62 -6.70 8.89 -25.57
N PRO A 63 -7.63 9.38 -26.40
CA PRO A 63 -7.53 10.70 -27.01
C PRO A 63 -7.39 11.78 -25.94
N VAL A 64 -6.39 12.65 -26.08
CA VAL A 64 -6.09 13.74 -25.13
C VAL A 64 -7.27 14.70 -24.95
N GLU A 65 -8.19 14.73 -25.91
CA GLU A 65 -9.41 15.55 -25.91
C GLU A 65 -10.40 15.16 -24.79
N GLU A 66 -10.41 13.90 -24.34
CA GLU A 66 -11.25 13.46 -23.22
C GLU A 66 -10.66 13.79 -21.84
N LEU A 67 -9.38 14.17 -21.77
CA LEU A 67 -8.71 14.49 -20.49
C LEU A 67 -9.05 15.89 -19.94
N GLY A 68 -9.71 16.75 -20.74
CA GLY A 68 -10.03 18.13 -20.40
C GLY A 68 -8.77 18.98 -20.11
N ASP A 69 -8.93 20.11 -19.41
CA ASP A 69 -7.83 21.03 -19.04
C ASP A 69 -6.86 20.47 -17.96
N HIS A 70 -6.95 19.18 -17.63
CA HIS A 70 -6.16 18.59 -16.56
C HIS A 70 -4.91 17.94 -17.14
N SER A 71 -3.75 18.20 -16.51
CA SER A 71 -2.51 17.51 -16.85
C SER A 71 -2.68 16.00 -16.77
N PHE A 72 -2.12 15.25 -17.73
CA PHE A 72 -2.19 13.77 -17.77
C PHE A 72 -1.82 13.11 -16.43
N VAL A 73 -0.77 13.60 -15.77
CA VAL A 73 -0.34 13.13 -14.44
C VAL A 73 -1.45 13.30 -13.38
N MET A 74 -2.17 14.43 -13.43
CA MET A 74 -3.26 14.71 -12.49
C MET A 74 -4.39 13.69 -12.67
N VAL A 75 -4.76 13.37 -13.91
CA VAL A 75 -5.78 12.34 -14.20
C VAL A 75 -5.38 10.98 -13.62
N VAL A 76 -4.12 10.56 -13.82
CA VAL A 76 -3.61 9.30 -13.28
C VAL A 76 -3.64 9.28 -11.75
N LEU A 77 -3.29 10.38 -11.08
CA LEU A 77 -3.33 10.48 -9.62
C LEU A 77 -4.76 10.51 -9.07
N TRP A 78 -5.68 11.23 -9.73
CA TRP A 78 -7.09 11.27 -9.35
C TRP A 78 -7.78 9.93 -9.51
N ALA A 79 -7.47 9.18 -10.56
CA ALA A 79 -8.07 7.86 -10.79
C ALA A 79 -7.37 6.76 -9.96
N GLY A 80 -6.05 6.85 -9.78
CA GLY A 80 -5.22 5.74 -9.30
C GLY A 80 -4.65 5.88 -7.89
N LEU A 81 -4.63 7.08 -7.30
CA LEU A 81 -4.02 7.30 -5.99
C LEU A 81 -5.03 7.86 -4.98
N LEU A 82 -5.59 9.02 -5.29
CA LEU A 82 -6.49 9.78 -4.41
C LEU A 82 -7.65 8.97 -3.80
N PRO A 83 -8.41 8.15 -4.56
CA PRO A 83 -9.52 7.40 -3.97
C PRO A 83 -9.08 6.33 -2.96
N PHE A 84 -7.82 5.87 -3.04
CA PHE A 84 -7.30 4.82 -2.17
C PHE A 84 -6.66 5.37 -0.88
N ILE A 85 -6.21 6.63 -0.88
CA ILE A 85 -5.55 7.27 0.28
C ILE A 85 -6.38 7.18 1.58
N PRO A 86 -7.69 7.48 1.61
CA PRO A 86 -8.47 7.38 2.84
C PRO A 86 -8.49 5.96 3.42
N GLY A 87 -8.66 4.96 2.55
CA GLY A 87 -8.66 3.56 2.95
C GLY A 87 -7.30 3.11 3.48
N ASP A 88 -6.22 3.56 2.86
CA ASP A 88 -4.87 3.25 3.28
C ASP A 88 -4.48 3.96 4.58
N ALA A 89 -4.93 5.19 4.79
CA ALA A 89 -4.74 5.90 6.05
C ALA A 89 -5.40 5.12 7.21
N ILE A 90 -6.62 4.62 7.01
CA ILE A 90 -7.33 3.80 8.00
C ILE A 90 -6.56 2.49 8.26
N LYS A 91 -6.15 1.77 7.20
CA LYS A 91 -5.38 0.51 7.34
C LYS A 91 -4.07 0.74 8.09
N LEU A 92 -3.36 1.82 7.77
CA LEU A 92 -2.11 2.18 8.41
C LEU A 92 -2.32 2.49 9.90
N ALA A 93 -3.31 3.32 10.22
CA ALA A 93 -3.64 3.64 11.61
C ALA A 93 -4.00 2.38 12.41
N LEU A 94 -4.83 1.51 11.83
CA LEU A 94 -5.20 0.23 12.44
C LEU A 94 -3.97 -0.65 12.68
N ALA A 95 -3.13 -0.89 11.67
CA ALA A 95 -1.96 -1.74 11.84
C ALA A 95 -0.96 -1.16 12.85
N ALA A 96 -0.75 0.16 12.83
CA ALA A 96 0.17 0.83 13.74
C ALA A 96 -0.23 0.62 15.22
N VAL A 97 -1.51 0.41 15.51
CA VAL A 97 -2.02 0.08 16.85
C VAL A 97 -2.07 -1.44 17.08
N VAL A 98 -2.64 -2.18 16.13
CA VAL A 98 -2.92 -3.62 16.27
C VAL A 98 -1.64 -4.44 16.32
N MET A 99 -0.64 -4.15 15.50
CA MET A 99 0.59 -4.95 15.45
C MET A 99 1.38 -4.87 16.78
N PRO A 100 1.72 -3.69 17.31
CA PRO A 100 2.44 -3.62 18.60
C PRO A 100 1.63 -4.19 19.76
N LEU A 101 0.31 -3.99 19.75
CA LEU A 101 -0.57 -4.53 20.79
C LEU A 101 -0.62 -6.07 20.74
N GLY A 102 -0.72 -6.65 19.54
CA GLY A 102 -0.66 -8.09 19.31
C GLY A 102 0.62 -8.70 19.88
N TRP A 103 1.78 -8.09 19.63
CA TRP A 103 3.05 -8.53 20.21
C TRP A 103 3.13 -8.39 21.73
N LYS A 104 2.59 -7.30 22.29
CA LYS A 104 2.51 -7.13 23.76
C LYS A 104 1.66 -8.21 24.42
N LEU A 105 0.52 -8.54 23.83
CA LEU A 105 -0.38 -9.57 24.34
C LEU A 105 0.21 -10.98 24.17
N ALA A 106 0.85 -11.27 23.03
CA ALA A 106 1.51 -12.54 22.79
C ALA A 106 2.64 -12.80 23.79
N ARG A 107 3.47 -11.78 24.08
CA ARG A 107 4.57 -11.89 25.05
C ARG A 107 4.08 -12.16 26.48
N ARG A 108 2.94 -11.59 26.89
CA ARG A 108 2.33 -11.86 28.21
C ARG A 108 1.90 -13.31 28.39
N LYS A 109 1.56 -14.02 27.31
CA LYS A 109 1.16 -15.43 27.37
C LYS A 109 2.35 -16.40 27.40
N VAL A 110 3.53 -15.94 26.99
CA VAL A 110 4.77 -16.74 27.00
C VAL A 110 5.46 -16.68 28.37
N ASP A 111 4.98 -15.83 29.29
CA ASP A 111 5.48 -15.72 30.66
C ASP A 111 4.49 -16.28 31.71
N PRO A 112 4.19 -17.59 31.75
CA PRO A 112 3.65 -18.24 32.93
C PRO A 112 4.81 -18.86 33.71
N ALA A 113 5.49 -18.07 34.55
CA ALA A 113 6.38 -18.55 35.60
C ALA A 113 7.44 -19.59 35.17
N ILE A 114 8.61 -19.12 34.74
CA ILE A 114 9.91 -19.76 35.04
C ILE A 114 10.85 -18.67 35.57
#